data_AF-A0A7C9U0F9-F1
#
_entry.id   AF-A0A7C9U0F9-F1
#
_cell.length_a   1.000
_cell.length_b   1.000
_cell.length_c   1.000
_cell.angle_alpha   90.00
_cell.angle_beta   90.00
_cell.angle_gamma   90.00
#
_symmetry.space_group_name_H-M   'P 1'
#
loop_
_entity.id
_entity.type
_entity.pdbx_description
1 polymer ?
#
loop_
_entity_poly.entity_id
_entity_poly.type
_entity_poly.pdbx_seq_one_letter_code
_entity_poly.pdbx_strand_id
1 'polypeptide(L)'
;MISESSRFFNDEFYRDSNPDLIALNSQQLLDHLNATGFDEGRVFSPLVDLEFYQASNPDLSSEDNRQLLAHLETFGLSERRRFSPYIDLELYRSSNPDLTNLSEDELLGHLEAYGFAEGRSFSRAFDVNFYRYQHSDLAASGLTNRQLFYHFQISGLAEGRASSRQFDVNQYLSNNPDLAAAGLDNRQALQHFIIYGLAEGRIASIGSSSAPVDSGDLTPSPSLTLIPTESLTPGEIRISPDNLPAPFASPSASNPARAVPPPENAVLQVPPGFTVNVFAEGLDRPRWLAVTPTGEVLVTETRQNQIRLLRDTDSDGDADIYRVFANENNGLSLPFGMAFTDDSFFLGNTGEVLRFPYSPGQEQLAGTGEIIADLPGEDFRQHWTRNVAVSPDGQRLYVSIGSQSNVNEEPLPRASVQVMNLDGSDRSTFASGLRNPVGLDFHPLTGELYTTVNERDGLGDDLVPDYFTGLSAGDFYGWPYAYISGDRLDPRRTENGNSERPDLAARTQAPDVLFQSHSAPLGLQFYDGNTFPEQYRNGAFVAFRGSWNRSIPTGYKLTFVPFDSSGRPLGSYQDFLTGFLQNTEPPTTWGRPTGLLVHPDGSLLFTEEENGRIYRIQYNG
;
A
#
# COMPACT_ATOMS: atom_id res chain seq x y z
N MET A 1 22.61 -37.29 20.54
CA MET A 1 23.08 -36.09 21.27
C MET A 1 23.22 -34.97 20.26
N ILE A 2 22.73 -33.79 20.60
CA ILE A 2 22.89 -32.60 19.77
C ILE A 2 24.32 -32.07 19.96
N SER A 3 24.95 -31.58 18.90
CA SER A 3 26.28 -30.94 18.96
C SER A 3 26.16 -29.43 19.08
N GLU A 4 27.24 -28.77 19.49
CA GLU A 4 27.34 -27.30 19.50
C GLU A 4 27.16 -26.70 18.10
N SER A 5 27.47 -27.47 17.06
CA SER A 5 27.33 -27.05 15.66
C SER A 5 25.93 -27.30 15.08
N SER A 6 24.99 -27.86 15.85
CA SER A 6 23.63 -28.05 15.35
C SER A 6 22.96 -26.70 15.20
N ARG A 7 22.35 -26.46 14.04
CA ARG A 7 21.59 -25.22 13.76
C ARG A 7 20.41 -25.01 14.73
N PHE A 8 19.93 -26.09 15.34
CA PHE A 8 18.80 -26.04 16.25
C PHE A 8 19.20 -25.71 17.68
N PHE A 9 20.49 -25.72 18.04
CA PHE A 9 20.93 -25.29 19.36
C PHE A 9 21.38 -23.83 19.35
N ASN A 10 20.73 -22.99 20.16
CA ASN A 10 21.18 -21.63 20.40
C ASN A 10 21.36 -21.41 21.90
N ASP A 11 22.60 -21.21 22.34
CA ASP A 11 22.96 -21.17 23.76
C ASP A 11 22.42 -19.92 24.47
N GLU A 12 22.42 -18.76 23.79
CA GLU A 12 21.81 -17.52 24.28
C GLU A 12 20.31 -17.71 24.52
N PHE A 13 19.58 -18.16 23.51
CA PHE A 13 18.14 -18.40 23.59
C PHE A 13 17.79 -19.48 24.61
N TYR A 14 18.57 -20.57 24.68
CA TYR A 14 18.34 -21.63 25.67
C TYR A 14 18.52 -21.13 27.09
N ARG A 15 19.54 -20.30 27.34
CA ARG A 15 19.76 -19.66 28.64
C ARG A 15 18.62 -18.72 28.99
N ASP A 16 18.21 -17.86 28.07
CA ASP A 16 17.21 -16.82 28.32
C ASP A 16 15.80 -17.38 28.46
N SER A 17 15.51 -18.52 27.81
CA SER A 17 14.24 -19.23 27.93
C SER A 17 14.13 -20.06 29.22
N ASN A 18 15.24 -20.31 29.92
CA ASN A 18 15.29 -21.18 31.10
C ASN A 18 16.04 -20.48 32.25
N PRO A 19 15.33 -19.70 33.08
CA PRO A 19 15.96 -18.83 34.10
C PRO A 19 16.86 -19.55 35.11
N ASP A 20 16.62 -20.84 35.37
CA ASP A 20 17.45 -21.68 36.24
C ASP A 20 18.85 -21.97 35.67
N LEU A 21 19.04 -21.77 34.36
CA LEU A 21 20.28 -22.04 33.64
C LEU A 21 21.15 -20.79 33.42
N ILE A 22 20.74 -19.61 33.93
CA ILE A 22 21.39 -18.33 33.63
C ILE A 22 22.88 -18.26 34.01
N ALA A 23 23.32 -19.10 34.95
CA ALA A 23 24.71 -19.19 35.40
C ALA A 23 25.59 -20.13 34.56
N LEU A 24 25.03 -20.88 33.61
CA LEU A 24 25.75 -21.86 32.80
C LEU A 24 26.37 -21.22 31.55
N ASN A 25 27.62 -21.61 31.25
CA ASN A 25 28.27 -21.27 29.99
C ASN A 25 27.76 -22.17 28.84
N SER A 26 28.14 -21.86 27.59
CA SER A 26 27.65 -22.53 26.39
C SER A 26 27.87 -24.05 26.39
N GLN A 27 29.03 -24.52 26.85
CA GLN A 27 29.31 -25.96 26.96
C GLN A 27 28.44 -26.61 28.04
N GLN A 28 28.30 -25.98 29.20
CA GLN A 28 27.46 -26.49 30.29
C GLN A 28 25.99 -26.55 29.91
N LEU A 29 25.52 -25.59 29.11
CA LEU A 29 24.17 -25.58 28.54
C LEU A 29 23.98 -26.75 27.57
N LEU A 30 24.94 -27.00 26.67
CA LEU A 30 24.89 -28.14 25.76
C LEU A 30 24.90 -29.47 26.51
N ASP A 31 25.75 -29.59 27.54
CA ASP A 31 25.82 -30.77 28.40
C ASP A 31 24.50 -30.97 29.15
N HIS A 32 23.90 -29.89 29.69
CA HIS A 32 22.60 -29.93 30.35
C HIS A 32 21.48 -30.38 29.40
N LEU A 33 21.39 -29.78 28.21
CA LEU A 33 20.40 -30.17 27.20
C LEU A 33 20.52 -31.65 26.85
N ASN A 34 21.74 -32.12 26.60
CA ASN A 34 21.99 -33.53 26.28
C ASN A 34 21.73 -34.47 27.46
N ALA A 35 22.03 -34.07 28.70
CA ALA A 35 21.89 -34.94 29.86
C ALA A 35 20.43 -35.07 30.34
N THR A 36 19.69 -33.97 30.41
CA THR A 36 18.32 -33.96 30.96
C THR A 36 17.37 -33.00 30.24
N GLY A 37 17.85 -31.94 29.59
CA GLY A 37 16.98 -30.90 29.04
C GLY A 37 15.99 -31.37 27.96
N PHE A 38 16.37 -32.33 27.11
CA PHE A 38 15.42 -32.95 26.17
C PHE A 38 14.33 -33.74 26.89
N ASP A 39 14.68 -34.47 27.96
CA ASP A 39 13.74 -35.31 28.70
C ASP A 39 12.80 -34.45 29.58
N GLU A 40 13.27 -33.26 29.97
CA GLU A 40 12.51 -32.21 30.67
C GLU A 40 11.62 -31.37 29.72
N GLY A 41 11.75 -31.53 28.39
CA GLY A 41 10.99 -30.74 27.42
C GLY A 41 11.39 -29.26 27.38
N ARG A 42 12.65 -28.95 27.68
CA ARG A 42 13.11 -27.56 27.76
C ARG A 42 13.09 -26.88 26.38
N VAL A 43 12.73 -25.60 26.35
CA VAL A 43 12.77 -24.76 25.13
C VAL A 43 14.21 -24.34 24.88
N PHE A 44 14.83 -24.87 23.82
CA PHE A 44 16.27 -24.70 23.54
C PHE A 44 16.60 -24.03 22.20
N SER A 45 15.59 -23.77 21.37
CA SER A 45 15.76 -23.26 20.01
C SER A 45 14.73 -22.20 19.69
N PRO A 46 15.11 -21.08 19.04
CA PRO A 46 14.15 -20.15 18.48
C PRO A 46 13.55 -20.66 17.16
N LEU A 47 14.11 -21.73 16.57
CA LEU A 47 13.73 -22.24 15.26
C LEU A 47 12.74 -23.40 15.34
N VAL A 48 12.88 -24.27 16.34
CA VAL A 48 12.07 -25.49 16.50
C VAL A 48 11.38 -25.54 17.84
N ASP A 49 10.13 -26.01 17.83
CA ASP A 49 9.37 -26.38 19.00
C ASP A 49 8.98 -27.87 18.86
N LEU A 50 9.60 -28.74 19.66
CA LEU A 50 9.42 -30.20 19.53
C LEU A 50 8.02 -30.66 19.96
N GLU A 51 7.40 -29.96 20.91
CA GLU A 51 6.02 -30.22 21.32
C GLU A 51 5.07 -29.90 20.17
N PHE A 52 5.24 -28.74 19.53
CA PHE A 52 4.49 -28.37 18.34
C PHE A 52 4.77 -29.31 17.16
N TYR A 53 6.03 -29.72 16.98
CA TYR A 53 6.41 -30.64 15.90
C TYR A 53 5.71 -31.98 16.06
N GLN A 54 5.65 -32.55 17.26
CA GLN A 54 4.90 -33.76 17.53
C GLN A 54 3.39 -33.56 17.34
N ALA A 55 2.83 -32.47 17.88
CA ALA A 55 1.40 -32.16 17.77
C ALA A 55 0.94 -31.97 16.32
N SER A 56 1.79 -31.39 15.47
CA SER A 56 1.50 -31.13 14.05
C SER A 56 1.72 -32.35 13.14
N ASN A 57 2.38 -33.40 13.63
CA ASN A 57 2.75 -34.58 12.86
C ASN A 57 2.34 -35.85 13.62
N PRO A 58 1.06 -36.27 13.52
CA PRO A 58 0.51 -37.35 14.34
C PRO A 58 1.21 -38.71 14.18
N ASP A 59 1.91 -38.94 13.07
CA ASP A 59 2.73 -40.13 12.84
C ASP A 59 3.95 -40.23 13.78
N LEU A 60 4.35 -39.11 14.40
CA LEU A 60 5.47 -39.02 15.34
C LEU A 60 5.02 -39.03 16.81
N SER A 61 3.76 -39.35 17.11
CA SER A 61 3.21 -39.25 18.47
C SER A 61 3.87 -40.19 19.49
N SER A 62 4.62 -41.21 19.05
CA SER A 62 5.37 -42.14 19.91
C SER A 62 6.84 -41.79 20.09
N GLU A 63 7.36 -40.80 19.37
CA GLU A 63 8.77 -40.42 19.41
C GLU A 63 9.08 -39.53 20.62
N ASP A 64 10.22 -39.75 21.27
CA ASP A 64 10.73 -38.84 22.29
C ASP A 64 11.38 -37.58 21.67
N ASN A 65 11.70 -36.57 22.48
CA ASN A 65 12.26 -35.30 21.99
C ASN A 65 13.58 -35.47 21.21
N ARG A 66 14.38 -36.49 21.50
CA ARG A 66 15.65 -36.74 20.80
C ARG A 66 15.38 -37.38 19.45
N GLN A 67 14.43 -38.31 19.40
CA GLN A 67 13.95 -38.93 18.17
C GLN A 67 13.26 -37.90 17.26
N LEU A 68 12.44 -37.01 17.82
CA LEU A 68 11.79 -35.91 17.09
C LEU A 68 12.82 -34.98 16.45
N LEU A 69 13.83 -34.53 17.21
CA LEU A 69 14.89 -33.70 16.64
C LEU A 69 15.67 -34.45 15.54
N ALA A 70 16.04 -35.70 15.78
CA ALA A 70 16.76 -36.50 14.77
C ALA A 70 15.92 -36.70 13.50
N HIS A 71 14.59 -36.91 13.65
CA HIS A 71 13.66 -36.99 12.54
C HIS A 71 13.58 -35.66 11.78
N LEU A 72 13.50 -34.52 12.48
CA LEU A 72 13.49 -33.20 11.85
C LEU A 72 14.76 -32.94 11.03
N GLU A 73 15.93 -33.19 11.62
CA GLU A 73 17.23 -33.01 10.98
C GLU A 73 17.41 -33.92 9.75
N THR A 74 16.87 -35.14 9.80
CA THR A 74 17.08 -36.13 8.72
C THR A 74 16.02 -36.06 7.63
N PHE A 75 14.76 -35.83 8.00
CA PHE A 75 13.60 -35.97 7.12
C PHE A 75 12.68 -34.75 7.17
N GLY A 76 12.36 -34.26 8.37
CA GLY A 76 11.27 -33.30 8.58
C GLY A 76 11.35 -32.05 7.72
N LEU A 77 12.53 -31.46 7.55
CA LEU A 77 12.72 -30.31 6.65
C LEU A 77 12.42 -30.69 5.20
N SER A 78 13.04 -31.76 4.67
CA SER A 78 12.83 -32.20 3.28
C SER A 78 11.40 -32.66 2.98
N GLU A 79 10.69 -33.14 4.01
CA GLU A 79 9.28 -33.53 3.97
C GLU A 79 8.32 -32.34 4.15
N ARG A 80 8.85 -31.11 4.34
CA ARG A 80 8.05 -29.89 4.60
C ARG A 80 7.13 -30.01 5.81
N ARG A 81 7.57 -30.74 6.84
CA ARG A 81 6.78 -30.89 8.07
C ARG A 81 6.72 -29.56 8.83
N ARG A 82 5.59 -29.28 9.49
CA ARG A 82 5.46 -28.12 10.38
C ARG A 82 6.22 -28.38 11.68
N PHE A 83 7.33 -27.69 11.90
CA PHE A 83 8.25 -27.89 13.05
C PHE A 83 8.32 -26.73 14.04
N SER A 84 7.62 -25.63 13.74
CA SER A 84 7.58 -24.44 14.59
C SER A 84 6.24 -23.73 14.43
N PRO A 85 5.61 -23.27 15.53
CA PRO A 85 4.45 -22.38 15.43
C PRO A 85 4.87 -20.96 15.02
N TYR A 86 6.18 -20.67 15.04
CA TYR A 86 6.72 -19.34 14.78
C TYR A 86 7.28 -19.18 13.36
N ILE A 87 7.62 -20.27 12.67
CA ILE A 87 8.25 -20.25 11.34
C ILE A 87 7.45 -21.11 10.36
N ASP A 88 7.06 -20.50 9.24
CA ASP A 88 6.41 -21.16 8.10
C ASP A 88 7.31 -20.99 6.86
N LEU A 89 8.06 -22.04 6.50
CA LEU A 89 8.99 -21.98 5.37
C LEU A 89 8.27 -21.88 4.02
N GLU A 90 7.04 -22.37 3.92
CA GLU A 90 6.24 -22.21 2.70
C GLU A 90 5.75 -20.77 2.55
N LEU A 91 5.33 -20.14 3.66
CA LEU A 91 5.06 -18.71 3.68
C LEU A 91 6.33 -17.89 3.37
N TYR A 92 7.46 -18.28 3.95
CA TYR A 92 8.72 -17.60 3.71
C TYR A 92 9.13 -17.67 2.23
N ARG A 93 8.97 -18.83 1.59
CA ARG A 93 9.18 -19.01 0.15
C ARG A 93 8.24 -18.15 -0.68
N SER A 94 6.93 -18.25 -0.44
CA SER A 94 5.91 -17.57 -1.23
C SER A 94 5.93 -16.05 -1.06
N SER A 95 6.30 -15.55 0.11
CA SER A 95 6.39 -14.11 0.38
C SER A 95 7.69 -13.47 -0.11
N ASN A 96 8.67 -14.25 -0.56
CA ASN A 96 10.00 -13.77 -0.96
C ASN A 96 10.39 -14.40 -2.31
N PRO A 97 10.02 -13.78 -3.44
CA PRO A 97 10.13 -14.38 -4.78
C PRO A 97 11.55 -14.79 -5.19
N ASP A 98 12.58 -14.14 -4.63
CA ASP A 98 13.99 -14.48 -4.83
C ASP A 98 14.39 -15.84 -4.24
N LEU A 99 13.56 -16.43 -3.36
CA LEU A 99 13.84 -17.69 -2.66
C LEU A 99 13.13 -18.91 -3.26
N THR A 100 12.36 -18.72 -4.34
CA THR A 100 11.48 -19.75 -4.93
C THR A 100 12.19 -21.07 -5.25
N ASN A 101 13.47 -21.02 -5.62
CA ASN A 101 14.27 -22.20 -6.01
C ASN A 101 15.07 -22.86 -4.87
N LEU A 102 15.01 -22.35 -3.64
CA LEU A 102 15.79 -22.91 -2.52
C LEU A 102 15.13 -24.17 -1.95
N SER A 103 15.90 -25.18 -1.56
CA SER A 103 15.40 -26.29 -0.76
C SER A 103 14.96 -25.82 0.64
N GLU A 104 14.23 -26.65 1.40
CA GLU A 104 13.78 -26.28 2.76
C GLU A 104 14.95 -26.01 3.72
N ASP A 105 16.05 -26.78 3.58
CA ASP A 105 17.27 -26.57 4.37
C ASP A 105 17.98 -25.25 4.02
N GLU A 106 18.02 -24.91 2.72
CA GLU A 106 18.55 -23.63 2.23
C GLU A 106 17.65 -22.46 2.61
N LEU A 107 16.32 -22.62 2.63
CA LEU A 107 15.39 -21.61 3.10
C LEU A 107 15.60 -21.30 4.58
N LEU A 108 15.66 -22.34 5.42
CA LEU A 108 15.93 -22.15 6.84
C LEU A 108 17.30 -21.49 7.04
N GLY A 109 18.32 -21.90 6.28
CA GLY A 109 19.63 -21.25 6.29
C GLY A 109 19.60 -19.79 5.87
N HIS A 110 18.81 -19.46 4.84
CA HIS A 110 18.63 -18.10 4.38
C HIS A 110 17.88 -17.24 5.41
N LEU A 111 16.84 -17.78 6.06
CA LEU A 111 16.13 -17.11 7.15
C LEU A 111 17.08 -16.78 8.30
N GLU A 112 17.88 -17.75 8.70
CA GLU A 112 18.89 -17.59 9.75
C GLU A 112 19.97 -16.58 9.38
N ALA A 113 20.51 -16.60 8.16
CA ALA A 113 21.62 -15.74 7.77
C ALA A 113 21.16 -14.31 7.44
N TYR A 114 20.01 -14.16 6.80
CA TYR A 114 19.57 -12.88 6.20
C TYR A 114 18.13 -12.52 6.58
N GLY A 115 17.19 -13.47 6.49
CA GLY A 115 15.76 -13.17 6.58
C GLY A 115 15.35 -12.44 7.85
N PHE A 116 15.85 -12.85 9.01
CA PHE A 116 15.60 -12.11 10.25
C PHE A 116 16.16 -10.69 10.18
N ALA A 117 17.43 -10.53 9.78
CA ALA A 117 18.09 -9.22 9.73
C ALA A 117 17.40 -8.25 8.76
N GLU A 118 16.91 -8.77 7.63
CA GLU A 118 16.18 -8.01 6.60
C GLU A 118 14.72 -7.74 6.95
N GLY A 119 14.17 -8.45 7.94
CA GLY A 119 12.78 -8.31 8.37
C GLY A 119 11.78 -8.85 7.34
N ARG A 120 12.17 -9.92 6.64
CA ARG A 120 11.31 -10.63 5.67
C ARG A 120 10.13 -11.30 6.36
N SER A 121 9.03 -11.47 5.63
CA SER A 121 7.86 -12.20 6.12
C SER A 121 8.11 -13.71 6.09
N PHE A 122 8.06 -14.37 7.25
CA PHE A 122 8.28 -15.82 7.41
C PHE A 122 7.26 -16.50 8.33
N SER A 123 6.30 -15.73 8.86
CA SER A 123 5.31 -16.24 9.82
C SER A 123 3.99 -15.49 9.69
N ARG A 124 2.88 -16.21 9.85
CA ARG A 124 1.56 -15.59 10.02
C ARG A 124 1.39 -15.02 11.43
N ALA A 125 2.03 -15.63 12.43
CA ALA A 125 1.87 -15.23 13.82
C ALA A 125 2.82 -14.12 14.26
N PHE A 126 3.85 -13.80 13.46
CA PHE A 126 4.84 -12.79 13.81
C PHE A 126 5.28 -11.98 12.60
N ASP A 127 5.11 -10.66 12.68
CA ASP A 127 5.68 -9.69 11.73
C ASP A 127 6.57 -8.73 12.53
N VAL A 128 7.87 -8.70 12.21
CA VAL A 128 8.84 -7.92 12.97
C VAL A 128 8.61 -6.41 12.89
N ASN A 129 8.11 -5.91 11.76
CA ASN A 129 7.83 -4.49 11.58
C ASN A 129 6.57 -4.11 12.34
N PHE A 130 5.52 -4.94 12.24
CA PHE A 130 4.31 -4.78 13.05
C PHE A 130 4.62 -4.84 14.54
N TYR A 131 5.34 -5.86 14.99
CA TYR A 131 5.66 -6.06 16.40
C TYR A 131 6.49 -4.90 16.98
N ARG A 132 7.49 -4.42 16.22
CA ARG A 132 8.24 -3.22 16.63
C ARG A 132 7.35 -1.99 16.71
N TYR A 133 6.50 -1.79 15.72
CA TYR A 133 5.68 -0.60 15.58
C TYR A 133 4.56 -0.55 16.63
N GLN A 134 3.92 -1.69 16.90
CA GLN A 134 2.81 -1.83 17.83
C GLN A 134 3.23 -1.62 19.29
N HIS A 135 4.50 -1.88 19.61
CA HIS A 135 5.03 -1.86 20.97
C HIS A 135 6.10 -0.78 21.13
N SER A 136 5.70 0.39 21.63
CA SER A 136 6.56 1.59 21.70
C SER A 136 7.84 1.39 22.52
N ASP A 137 7.80 0.55 23.55
CA ASP A 137 8.98 0.17 24.35
C ASP A 137 10.00 -0.62 23.52
N LEU A 138 9.52 -1.52 22.65
CA LEU A 138 10.37 -2.28 21.74
C LEU A 138 10.92 -1.40 20.62
N ALA A 139 10.15 -0.44 20.12
CA ALA A 139 10.66 0.57 19.17
C ALA A 139 11.81 1.39 19.76
N ALA A 140 11.74 1.70 21.07
CA ALA A 140 12.78 2.46 21.78
C ALA A 140 13.97 1.61 22.25
N SER A 141 13.82 0.28 22.30
CA SER A 141 14.83 -0.64 22.84
C SER A 141 16.12 -0.75 22.02
N GLY A 142 16.07 -0.41 20.73
CA GLY A 142 17.19 -0.64 19.80
C GLY A 142 17.45 -2.10 19.46
N LEU A 143 16.57 -3.03 19.84
CA LEU A 143 16.70 -4.46 19.54
C LEU A 143 16.71 -4.70 18.03
N THR A 144 17.63 -5.58 17.59
CA THR A 144 17.65 -6.07 16.21
C THR A 144 16.38 -6.87 15.90
N ASN A 145 16.09 -7.06 14.61
CA ASN A 145 14.94 -7.86 14.17
C ASN A 145 14.94 -9.29 14.77
N ARG A 146 16.13 -9.91 14.84
CA ARG A 146 16.31 -11.23 15.46
C ARG A 146 15.99 -11.19 16.96
N GLN A 147 16.51 -10.19 17.67
CA GLN A 147 16.23 -10.04 19.10
C GLN A 147 14.75 -9.77 19.38
N LEU A 148 14.04 -9.06 18.49
CA LEU A 148 12.59 -8.88 18.60
C LEU A 148 11.82 -10.20 18.42
N PHE A 149 12.26 -11.04 17.50
CA PHE A 149 11.70 -12.39 17.35
C PHE A 149 11.93 -13.24 18.60
N TYR A 150 13.12 -13.20 19.19
CA TYR A 150 13.41 -13.90 20.44
C TYR A 150 12.60 -13.34 21.61
N HIS A 151 12.52 -12.01 21.71
CA HIS A 151 11.69 -11.34 22.72
C HIS A 151 10.23 -11.78 22.64
N PHE A 152 9.67 -11.91 21.44
CA PHE A 152 8.30 -12.42 21.26
C PHE A 152 8.13 -13.83 21.84
N GLN A 153 9.05 -14.74 21.53
CA GLN A 153 8.96 -16.13 22.02
C GLN A 153 9.18 -16.25 23.54
N ILE A 154 10.12 -15.49 24.09
CA ILE A 154 10.53 -15.61 25.50
C ILE A 154 9.54 -14.89 26.42
N SER A 155 9.04 -13.72 26.02
CA SER A 155 8.26 -12.84 26.90
C SER A 155 7.00 -12.30 26.24
N GLY A 156 7.10 -11.84 25.00
CA GLY A 156 6.02 -11.14 24.31
C GLY A 156 4.70 -11.91 24.22
N LEU A 157 4.76 -13.19 23.83
CA LEU A 157 3.57 -14.02 23.76
C LEU A 157 2.94 -14.23 25.14
N ALA A 158 3.75 -14.46 26.17
CA ALA A 158 3.28 -14.62 27.55
C ALA A 158 2.67 -13.30 28.09
N GLU A 159 3.19 -12.16 27.68
CA GLU A 159 2.66 -10.82 27.98
C GLU A 159 1.38 -10.49 27.20
N GLY A 160 0.98 -11.33 26.23
CA GLY A 160 -0.20 -11.10 25.40
C GLY A 160 0.01 -10.03 24.33
N ARG A 161 1.26 -9.78 23.92
CA ARG A 161 1.56 -8.74 22.94
C ARG A 161 1.10 -9.15 21.55
N ALA A 162 0.30 -8.30 20.90
CA ALA A 162 -0.06 -8.44 19.50
C ALA A 162 1.20 -8.54 18.62
N SER A 163 1.31 -9.60 17.81
CA SER A 163 2.57 -10.00 17.18
C SER A 163 2.56 -9.98 15.65
N SER A 164 1.38 -9.98 15.05
CA SER A 164 1.19 -9.66 13.64
C SER A 164 -0.20 -9.07 13.41
N ARG A 165 -0.46 -8.57 12.19
CA ARG A 165 -1.82 -8.20 11.80
C ARG A 165 -2.77 -9.39 11.74
N GLN A 166 -2.26 -10.62 11.64
CA GLN A 166 -3.05 -11.85 11.50
C GLN A 166 -3.24 -12.60 12.82
N PHE A 167 -2.52 -12.23 13.88
CA PHE A 167 -2.58 -12.90 15.17
C PHE A 167 -2.29 -11.95 16.33
N ASP A 168 -3.29 -11.80 17.19
CA ASP A 168 -3.21 -11.22 18.52
C ASP A 168 -3.79 -12.23 19.50
N VAL A 169 -2.96 -12.76 20.40
CA VAL A 169 -3.36 -13.87 21.26
C VAL A 169 -4.52 -13.53 22.21
N ASN A 170 -4.59 -12.27 22.68
CA ASN A 170 -5.67 -11.83 23.54
C ASN A 170 -6.98 -11.77 22.74
N GLN A 171 -6.91 -11.27 21.51
CA GLN A 171 -8.06 -11.24 20.61
C GLN A 171 -8.50 -12.64 20.21
N TYR A 172 -7.56 -13.51 19.84
CA TYR A 172 -7.85 -14.89 19.46
C TYR A 172 -8.57 -15.66 20.56
N LEU A 173 -8.11 -15.55 21.82
CA LEU A 173 -8.80 -16.17 22.95
C LEU A 173 -10.18 -15.53 23.19
N SER A 174 -10.31 -14.20 23.07
CA SER A 174 -11.58 -13.51 23.27
C SER A 174 -12.63 -13.82 22.19
N ASN A 175 -12.20 -13.98 20.94
CA ASN A 175 -13.06 -14.21 19.78
C ASN A 175 -13.47 -15.68 19.63
N ASN A 176 -12.80 -16.58 20.34
CA ASN A 176 -13.06 -18.02 20.29
C ASN A 176 -13.35 -18.52 21.71
N PRO A 177 -14.58 -18.31 22.23
CA PRO A 177 -14.91 -18.58 23.63
C PRO A 177 -14.73 -20.05 24.05
N ASP A 178 -14.76 -20.99 23.11
CA ASP A 178 -14.46 -22.40 23.34
C ASP A 178 -13.00 -22.62 23.75
N LEU A 179 -12.06 -21.87 23.16
CA LEU A 179 -10.64 -21.92 23.52
C LEU A 179 -10.39 -21.31 24.91
N ALA A 180 -11.04 -20.17 25.19
CA ALA A 180 -11.01 -19.57 26.52
C ALA A 180 -11.64 -20.48 27.59
N ALA A 181 -12.75 -21.15 27.27
CA ALA A 181 -13.41 -22.10 28.16
C ALA A 181 -12.58 -23.38 28.38
N ALA A 182 -11.81 -23.81 27.38
CA ALA A 182 -10.84 -24.88 27.50
C ALA A 182 -9.59 -24.46 28.31
N GLY A 183 -9.45 -23.17 28.65
CA GLY A 183 -8.39 -22.67 29.51
C GLY A 183 -7.01 -22.67 28.86
N LEU A 184 -6.95 -22.52 27.53
CA LEU A 184 -5.68 -22.46 26.81
C LEU A 184 -4.84 -21.27 27.29
N ASP A 185 -3.55 -21.51 27.54
CA ASP A 185 -2.59 -20.43 27.70
C ASP A 185 -2.21 -19.80 26.34
N ASN A 186 -1.45 -18.70 26.37
CA ASN A 186 -1.10 -17.96 25.15
C ASN A 186 -0.26 -18.79 24.15
N ARG A 187 0.57 -19.72 24.63
CA ARG A 187 1.36 -20.61 23.77
C ARG A 187 0.46 -21.65 23.12
N GLN A 188 -0.41 -22.29 23.91
CA GLN A 188 -1.40 -23.24 23.41
C GLN A 188 -2.37 -22.58 22.43
N ALA A 189 -2.75 -21.33 22.67
CA ALA A 189 -3.58 -20.53 21.77
C ALA A 189 -2.87 -20.29 20.42
N LEU A 190 -1.58 -19.93 20.44
CA LEU A 190 -0.79 -19.80 19.21
C LEU A 190 -0.66 -21.15 18.47
N GLN A 191 -0.35 -22.24 19.18
CA GLN A 191 -0.28 -23.57 18.58
C GLN A 191 -1.63 -23.96 17.97
N HIS A 192 -2.74 -23.72 18.69
CA HIS A 192 -4.09 -23.95 18.18
C HIS A 192 -4.36 -23.15 16.91
N PHE A 193 -3.99 -21.86 16.88
CA PHE A 193 -4.12 -21.01 15.69
C PHE A 193 -3.41 -21.60 14.47
N ILE A 194 -2.16 -22.01 14.62
CA ILE A 194 -1.37 -22.52 13.50
C ILE A 194 -1.81 -23.92 13.05
N ILE A 195 -2.19 -24.79 13.99
CA ILE A 195 -2.56 -26.18 13.68
C ILE A 195 -3.99 -26.26 13.12
N TYR A 196 -4.93 -25.59 13.80
CA TYR A 196 -6.37 -25.72 13.55
C TYR A 196 -7.00 -24.39 13.14
N GLY A 197 -6.72 -23.31 13.87
CA GLY A 197 -7.45 -22.04 13.75
C GLY A 197 -7.46 -21.46 12.34
N LEU A 198 -6.33 -21.48 11.63
CA LEU A 198 -6.25 -21.04 10.24
C LEU A 198 -7.14 -21.87 9.29
N ALA A 199 -7.21 -23.19 9.50
CA ALA A 199 -8.02 -24.09 8.68
C ALA A 199 -9.51 -24.04 9.05
N GLU A 200 -9.80 -23.79 10.32
CA GLU A 200 -11.15 -23.62 10.86
C GLU A 200 -11.74 -22.22 10.59
N GLY A 201 -10.92 -21.28 10.12
CA GLY A 201 -11.31 -19.88 9.90
C GLY A 201 -11.58 -19.09 11.19
N ARG A 202 -10.88 -19.44 12.26
CA ARG A 202 -10.96 -18.76 13.56
C ARG A 202 -10.38 -17.36 13.45
N ILE A 203 -11.08 -16.37 14.00
CA ILE A 203 -10.67 -14.96 13.97
C ILE A 203 -9.63 -14.72 15.07
N ALA A 204 -8.40 -14.41 14.68
CA ALA A 204 -7.24 -14.24 15.56
C ALA A 204 -6.80 -12.80 15.78
N SER A 205 -7.33 -11.85 15.03
CA SER A 205 -7.19 -10.40 15.27
C SER A 205 -8.28 -9.65 14.48
N ILE A 206 -8.54 -8.40 14.86
CA ILE A 206 -9.32 -7.43 14.08
C ILE A 206 -8.54 -7.21 12.77
N GLY A 207 -8.94 -7.92 11.70
CA GLY A 207 -8.27 -7.93 10.40
C GLY A 207 -7.72 -9.29 9.95
N SER A 208 -7.74 -10.35 10.76
CA SER A 208 -7.43 -11.71 10.30
C SER A 208 -8.67 -12.39 9.71
N SER A 209 -8.91 -12.26 8.40
CA SER A 209 -9.82 -13.18 7.70
C SER A 209 -9.01 -14.29 7.03
N SER A 210 -9.12 -15.53 7.51
CA SER A 210 -8.56 -16.72 6.87
C SER A 210 -9.64 -17.76 6.63
N ALA A 211 -10.31 -17.77 5.48
CA ALA A 211 -10.95 -18.98 4.95
C ALA A 211 -11.27 -18.83 3.45
N PRO A 212 -11.33 -19.95 2.70
CA PRO A 212 -11.41 -19.96 1.25
C PRO A 212 -12.78 -19.50 0.72
N VAL A 213 -12.75 -19.06 -0.53
CA VAL A 213 -13.90 -18.76 -1.40
C VAL A 213 -14.93 -19.91 -1.38
N ASP A 214 -16.02 -19.76 -0.64
CA ASP A 214 -17.39 -19.98 -1.14
C ASP A 214 -18.47 -19.34 -0.22
N SER A 215 -19.50 -18.84 -0.90
CA SER A 215 -20.75 -18.16 -0.54
C SER A 215 -21.37 -18.36 0.86
N GLY A 216 -21.52 -17.24 1.59
CA GLY A 216 -22.48 -17.12 2.70
C GLY A 216 -22.28 -15.84 3.54
N ASP A 217 -23.33 -15.01 3.61
CA ASP A 217 -23.45 -13.74 4.34
C ASP A 217 -22.61 -13.60 5.62
N LEU A 218 -21.79 -12.54 5.66
CA LEU A 218 -21.33 -11.94 6.91
C LEU A 218 -22.33 -10.84 7.28
N THR A 219 -22.98 -10.96 8.43
CA THR A 219 -23.80 -9.88 9.02
C THR A 219 -22.92 -8.91 9.81
N PRO A 220 -23.28 -7.60 9.87
CA PRO A 220 -22.36 -6.47 9.99
C PRO A 220 -21.78 -6.21 11.38
N SER A 221 -20.63 -5.52 11.41
CA SER A 221 -20.11 -4.81 12.59
C SER A 221 -21.07 -3.68 12.99
N PRO A 222 -21.41 -3.49 14.27
CA PRO A 222 -22.30 -2.41 14.65
C PRO A 222 -21.49 -1.11 14.77
N SER A 223 -21.86 -0.12 13.96
CA SER A 223 -21.50 1.31 13.98
C SER A 223 -20.31 1.76 13.12
N LEU A 224 -20.68 2.43 12.03
CA LEU A 224 -19.88 3.37 11.24
C LEU A 224 -18.82 4.12 12.07
N THR A 225 -17.54 3.93 11.73
CA THR A 225 -16.44 4.61 12.41
C THR A 225 -16.30 6.05 11.89
N LEU A 226 -16.97 6.99 12.56
CA LEU A 226 -16.88 8.42 12.28
C LEU A 226 -15.52 9.00 12.68
N ILE A 227 -14.96 9.86 11.83
CA ILE A 227 -13.80 10.69 12.16
C ILE A 227 -14.30 12.06 12.63
N PRO A 228 -13.91 12.54 13.82
CA PRO A 228 -14.21 13.89 14.26
C PRO A 228 -13.78 14.93 13.22
N THR A 229 -14.67 15.88 12.95
CA THR A 229 -14.39 16.96 11.99
C THR A 229 -14.51 18.34 12.62
N GLU A 230 -13.66 19.25 12.16
CA GLU A 230 -13.74 20.68 12.42
C GLU A 230 -14.04 21.44 11.13
N SER A 231 -14.62 22.64 11.27
CA SER A 231 -14.95 23.48 10.11
C SER A 231 -13.70 24.08 9.47
N LEU A 232 -13.47 23.72 8.21
CA LEU A 232 -12.56 24.40 7.30
C LEU A 232 -13.32 25.52 6.57
N THR A 233 -12.72 26.71 6.46
CA THR A 233 -13.20 27.75 5.54
C THR A 233 -12.27 27.76 4.33
N PRO A 234 -12.69 27.20 3.17
CA PRO A 234 -11.83 27.11 2.00
C PRO A 234 -11.46 28.51 1.48
N GLY A 235 -10.16 28.78 1.42
CA GLY A 235 -9.62 29.98 0.77
C GLY A 235 -9.19 29.70 -0.65
N GLU A 236 -9.33 30.68 -1.55
CA GLU A 236 -8.78 30.58 -2.90
C GLU A 236 -7.24 30.62 -2.86
N ILE A 237 -6.61 29.64 -3.49
CA ILE A 237 -5.17 29.56 -3.69
C ILE A 237 -4.90 29.68 -5.19
N ARG A 238 -4.18 30.73 -5.58
CA ARG A 238 -3.79 31.00 -6.96
C ARG A 238 -2.29 31.26 -7.02
N ILE A 239 -1.58 30.41 -7.76
CA ILE A 239 -0.15 30.59 -8.03
C ILE A 239 -0.02 31.18 -9.43
N SER A 240 0.50 32.39 -9.52
CA SER A 240 0.75 33.05 -10.80
C SER A 240 2.09 32.60 -11.38
N PRO A 241 2.17 32.19 -12.66
CA PRO A 241 3.43 31.94 -13.34
C PRO A 241 4.41 33.10 -13.22
N ASP A 242 3.94 34.35 -13.24
CA ASP A 242 4.79 35.55 -13.17
C ASP A 242 5.52 35.71 -11.84
N ASN A 243 5.01 35.09 -10.78
CA ASN A 243 5.55 35.19 -9.42
C ASN A 243 6.45 34.02 -9.02
N LEU A 244 6.74 33.10 -9.95
CA LEU A 244 7.61 31.96 -9.65
C LEU A 244 9.05 32.42 -9.41
N PRO A 245 9.73 31.89 -8.37
CA PRO A 245 11.11 32.26 -8.08
C PRO A 245 12.04 31.78 -9.20
N ALA A 246 13.22 32.40 -9.27
CA ALA A 246 14.28 31.90 -10.14
C ALA A 246 14.75 30.51 -9.67
N PRO A 247 15.25 29.65 -10.58
CA PRO A 247 15.86 28.39 -10.18
C PRO A 247 16.94 28.58 -9.10
N PHE A 248 16.90 27.72 -8.08
CA PHE A 248 17.81 27.72 -6.94
C PHE A 248 17.73 28.97 -6.03
N ALA A 249 16.61 29.70 -6.06
CA ALA A 249 16.34 30.79 -5.10
C ALA A 249 16.37 30.31 -3.63
N SER A 250 16.04 29.03 -3.42
CA SER A 250 16.32 28.30 -2.18
C SER A 250 17.03 26.97 -2.48
N PRO A 251 17.73 26.37 -1.49
CA PRO A 251 18.28 25.03 -1.64
C PRO A 251 17.14 24.01 -1.80
N SER A 252 17.38 22.94 -2.57
CA SER A 252 16.52 21.75 -2.50
C SER A 252 16.71 21.06 -1.15
N ALA A 253 15.66 20.50 -0.58
CA ALA A 253 15.71 19.83 0.72
C ALA A 253 15.00 18.48 0.67
N SER A 254 15.65 17.43 1.14
CA SER A 254 15.01 16.12 1.35
C SER A 254 14.48 16.04 2.77
N ASN A 255 13.16 16.24 2.94
CA ASN A 255 12.47 16.23 4.22
C ASN A 255 11.14 15.46 4.15
N PRO A 256 11.17 14.13 3.90
CA PRO A 256 9.94 13.33 3.85
C PRO A 256 9.27 13.26 5.24
N ALA A 257 7.97 13.51 5.31
CA ALA A 257 7.22 13.27 6.54
C ALA A 257 7.23 11.78 6.93
N ARG A 258 7.59 11.50 8.18
CA ARG A 258 7.52 10.15 8.74
C ARG A 258 6.06 9.80 9.01
N ALA A 259 5.62 8.66 8.48
CA ALA A 259 4.32 8.08 8.80
C ALA A 259 4.25 7.68 10.29
N VAL A 260 3.16 8.05 10.96
CA VAL A 260 2.85 7.68 12.34
C VAL A 260 1.42 7.15 12.41
N PRO A 261 1.03 6.38 13.46
CA PRO A 261 -0.35 5.91 13.57
C PRO A 261 -1.33 7.09 13.62
N PRO A 262 -2.58 6.91 13.16
CA PRO A 262 -3.66 7.85 13.45
C PRO A 262 -3.73 8.14 14.96
N PRO A 263 -3.79 9.42 15.37
CA PRO A 263 -3.99 9.76 16.77
C PRO A 263 -5.29 9.19 17.32
N GLU A 264 -5.34 8.90 18.62
CA GLU A 264 -6.57 8.43 19.29
C GLU A 264 -7.75 9.39 19.09
N ASN A 265 -7.47 10.70 19.03
CA ASN A 265 -8.43 11.74 18.70
C ASN A 265 -8.06 12.41 17.37
N ALA A 266 -7.90 11.63 16.30
CA ALA A 266 -7.65 12.19 14.98
C ALA A 266 -8.80 13.12 14.58
N VAL A 267 -8.46 14.36 14.20
CA VAL A 267 -9.43 15.36 13.72
C VAL A 267 -9.06 15.73 12.31
N LEU A 268 -10.05 15.71 11.41
CA LEU A 268 -9.94 16.24 10.07
C LEU A 268 -10.67 17.58 9.97
N GLN A 269 -10.24 18.45 9.07
CA GLN A 269 -10.93 19.71 8.80
C GLN A 269 -11.58 19.63 7.43
N VAL A 270 -12.89 19.91 7.36
CA VAL A 270 -13.69 19.90 6.13
C VAL A 270 -14.68 21.07 6.11
N PRO A 271 -15.17 21.51 4.94
CA PRO A 271 -16.18 22.56 4.87
C PRO A 271 -17.43 22.22 5.69
N PRO A 272 -18.19 23.22 6.17
CA PRO A 272 -19.40 22.98 6.93
C PRO A 272 -20.41 22.08 6.18
N GLY A 273 -21.00 21.14 6.91
CA GLY A 273 -22.01 20.20 6.40
C GLY A 273 -21.45 18.87 5.86
N PHE A 274 -20.13 18.73 5.76
CA PHE A 274 -19.48 17.46 5.44
C PHE A 274 -19.19 16.62 6.69
N THR A 275 -19.31 15.31 6.56
CA THR A 275 -18.88 14.32 7.54
C THR A 275 -17.89 13.35 6.91
N VAL A 276 -16.98 12.81 7.72
CA VAL A 276 -16.00 11.83 7.29
C VAL A 276 -16.13 10.56 8.14
N ASN A 277 -16.13 9.41 7.49
CA ASN A 277 -16.07 8.10 8.15
C ASN A 277 -15.00 7.22 7.49
N VAL A 278 -14.56 6.18 8.19
CA VAL A 278 -13.80 5.08 7.59
C VAL A 278 -14.80 4.23 6.81
N PHE A 279 -14.56 4.05 5.51
CA PHE A 279 -15.34 3.16 4.63
C PHE A 279 -14.71 1.77 4.54
N ALA A 280 -13.38 1.70 4.63
CA ALA A 280 -12.69 0.43 4.69
C ALA A 280 -11.36 0.59 5.43
N GLU A 281 -10.91 -0.47 6.10
CA GLU A 281 -9.61 -0.50 6.76
C GLU A 281 -8.95 -1.88 6.70
N GLY A 282 -7.73 -1.98 7.22
CA GLY A 282 -6.94 -3.22 7.16
C GLY A 282 -6.33 -3.51 5.79
N LEU A 283 -6.27 -2.52 4.90
CA LEU A 283 -5.72 -2.65 3.56
C LEU A 283 -4.18 -2.49 3.57
N ASP A 284 -3.50 -3.18 2.65
CA ASP A 284 -2.07 -3.00 2.40
C ASP A 284 -1.82 -1.84 1.44
N ARG A 285 -1.60 -0.66 2.02
CA ARG A 285 -1.20 0.55 1.30
C ARG A 285 -2.07 0.82 0.07
N PRO A 286 -3.40 0.98 0.24
CA PRO A 286 -4.34 1.12 -0.87
C PRO A 286 -3.98 2.33 -1.74
N ARG A 287 -3.93 2.14 -3.06
CA ARG A 287 -3.44 3.16 -4.00
C ARG A 287 -4.56 3.77 -4.82
N TRP A 288 -5.15 3.00 -5.73
CA TRP A 288 -6.10 3.51 -6.72
C TRP A 288 -7.46 2.84 -6.58
N LEU A 289 -8.52 3.60 -6.91
CA LEU A 289 -9.90 3.15 -6.81
C LEU A 289 -10.54 3.04 -8.20
N ALA A 290 -11.52 2.17 -8.32
CA ALA A 290 -12.51 2.19 -9.39
C ALA A 290 -13.85 1.71 -8.83
N VAL A 291 -14.95 2.08 -9.48
CA VAL A 291 -16.28 1.51 -9.19
C VAL A 291 -16.63 0.54 -10.31
N THR A 292 -17.16 -0.63 -9.96
CA THR A 292 -17.72 -1.55 -10.94
C THR A 292 -19.02 -0.96 -11.53
N PRO A 293 -19.48 -1.43 -12.70
CA PRO A 293 -20.80 -1.05 -13.23
C PRO A 293 -21.99 -1.34 -12.30
N THR A 294 -21.80 -2.22 -11.31
CA THR A 294 -22.82 -2.59 -10.31
C THR A 294 -22.66 -1.88 -8.96
N GLY A 295 -21.64 -1.03 -8.81
CA GLY A 295 -21.49 -0.14 -7.65
C GLY A 295 -20.54 -0.63 -6.56
N GLU A 296 -19.84 -1.75 -6.75
CA GLU A 296 -18.78 -2.17 -5.83
C GLU A 296 -17.51 -1.35 -6.01
N VAL A 297 -16.77 -1.15 -4.92
CA VAL A 297 -15.50 -0.41 -4.93
C VAL A 297 -14.36 -1.39 -5.12
N LEU A 298 -13.53 -1.18 -6.15
CA LEU A 298 -12.26 -1.85 -6.32
C LEU A 298 -11.12 -0.99 -5.79
N VAL A 299 -10.14 -1.60 -5.13
CA VAL A 299 -8.93 -0.93 -4.66
C VAL A 299 -7.66 -1.72 -4.97
N THR A 300 -6.63 -1.06 -5.48
CA THR A 300 -5.31 -1.67 -5.70
C THR A 300 -4.46 -1.67 -4.44
N GLU A 301 -3.93 -2.84 -4.10
CA GLU A 301 -2.83 -3.05 -3.15
C GLU A 301 -1.58 -3.38 -3.98
N THR A 302 -1.05 -2.36 -4.65
CA THR A 302 -0.06 -2.51 -5.72
C THR A 302 1.11 -3.42 -5.35
N ARG A 303 1.64 -3.31 -4.13
CA ARG A 303 2.83 -4.08 -3.71
C ARG A 303 2.55 -5.56 -3.48
N GLN A 304 1.28 -5.93 -3.27
CA GLN A 304 0.83 -7.32 -3.18
C GLN A 304 0.41 -7.88 -4.55
N ASN A 305 0.53 -7.09 -5.63
CA ASN A 305 -0.02 -7.43 -6.94
C ASN A 305 -1.50 -7.83 -6.85
N GLN A 306 -2.29 -7.10 -6.06
CA GLN A 306 -3.65 -7.48 -5.73
C GLN A 306 -4.64 -6.32 -5.95
N ILE A 307 -5.87 -6.68 -6.34
CA ILE A 307 -7.04 -5.81 -6.34
C ILE A 307 -8.06 -6.42 -5.37
N ARG A 308 -8.57 -5.63 -4.43
CA ARG A 308 -9.71 -6.01 -3.59
C ARG A 308 -11.01 -5.41 -4.12
N LEU A 309 -12.09 -6.18 -4.00
CA LEU A 309 -13.47 -5.71 -4.12
C LEU A 309 -14.03 -5.48 -2.72
N LEU A 310 -14.67 -4.32 -2.56
CA LEU A 310 -15.30 -3.84 -1.34
C LEU A 310 -16.78 -3.55 -1.63
N ARG A 311 -17.68 -4.00 -0.76
CA ARG A 311 -19.12 -3.73 -0.87
C ARG A 311 -19.71 -3.42 0.50
N ASP A 312 -20.41 -2.30 0.57
CA ASP A 312 -21.33 -1.92 1.65
C ASP A 312 -22.70 -2.56 1.33
N THR A 313 -23.18 -3.48 2.17
CA THR A 313 -24.38 -4.28 1.91
C THR A 313 -25.62 -3.74 2.58
N ASP A 314 -25.47 -2.91 3.61
CA ASP A 314 -26.58 -2.31 4.36
C ASP A 314 -26.71 -0.78 4.15
N SER A 315 -25.83 -0.20 3.34
CA SER A 315 -25.76 1.21 2.97
C SER A 315 -25.50 2.15 4.15
N ASP A 316 -24.78 1.69 5.17
CA ASP A 316 -24.43 2.51 6.33
C ASP A 316 -23.19 3.39 6.09
N GLY A 317 -22.45 3.17 4.99
CA GLY A 317 -21.25 3.88 4.61
C GLY A 317 -19.94 3.21 5.04
N ASP A 318 -19.99 1.98 5.56
CA ASP A 318 -18.87 1.08 5.84
C ASP A 318 -18.93 -0.16 4.91
N ALA A 319 -17.78 -0.69 4.51
CA ALA A 319 -17.73 -1.87 3.65
C ALA A 319 -17.82 -3.15 4.50
N ASP A 320 -18.86 -3.96 4.27
CA ASP A 320 -19.03 -5.27 4.92
C ASP A 320 -18.21 -6.37 4.28
N ILE A 321 -18.07 -6.31 2.96
CA ILE A 321 -17.47 -7.38 2.15
C ILE A 321 -16.08 -6.95 1.69
N TYR A 322 -15.10 -7.83 1.92
CA TYR A 322 -13.75 -7.72 1.37
C TYR A 322 -13.44 -9.00 0.59
N ARG A 323 -13.17 -8.89 -0.71
CA ARG A 323 -12.82 -10.04 -1.56
C ARG A 323 -11.62 -9.75 -2.43
N VAL A 324 -10.85 -10.78 -2.76
CA VAL A 324 -9.81 -10.65 -3.79
C VAL A 324 -10.49 -10.67 -5.16
N PHE A 325 -10.50 -9.53 -5.83
CA PHE A 325 -11.04 -9.40 -7.18
C PHE A 325 -10.08 -9.98 -8.22
N ALA A 326 -8.79 -9.68 -8.07
CA ALA A 326 -7.73 -10.19 -8.92
C ALA A 326 -6.39 -10.18 -8.17
N ASN A 327 -5.47 -11.06 -8.57
CA ASN A 327 -4.11 -11.13 -8.00
C ASN A 327 -3.07 -11.47 -9.09
N GLU A 328 -1.84 -11.78 -8.67
CA GLU A 328 -0.74 -12.16 -9.57
C GLU A 328 -1.07 -13.31 -10.53
N ASN A 329 -1.95 -14.24 -10.16
CA ASN A 329 -2.37 -15.35 -11.05
C ASN A 329 -3.21 -14.86 -12.23
N ASN A 330 -3.82 -13.67 -12.13
CA ASN A 330 -4.48 -13.00 -13.24
C ASN A 330 -3.50 -12.20 -14.12
N GLY A 331 -2.21 -12.12 -13.74
CA GLY A 331 -1.18 -11.36 -14.45
C GLY A 331 -0.90 -9.97 -13.85
N LEU A 332 -1.40 -9.65 -12.64
CA LEU A 332 -1.13 -8.37 -12.00
C LEU A 332 0.36 -8.20 -11.69
N SER A 333 0.92 -7.05 -12.07
CA SER A 333 2.31 -6.69 -11.78
C SER A 333 2.42 -5.18 -11.54
N LEU A 334 2.54 -4.84 -10.25
CA LEU A 334 2.43 -3.48 -9.76
C LEU A 334 1.19 -2.75 -10.33
N PRO A 335 -0.03 -3.28 -10.10
CA PRO A 335 -1.27 -2.75 -10.66
C PRO A 335 -1.59 -1.36 -10.11
N PHE A 336 -2.15 -0.49 -10.96
CA PHE A 336 -2.54 0.86 -10.57
C PHE A 336 -3.90 1.29 -11.11
N GLY A 337 -3.98 1.83 -12.33
CA GLY A 337 -5.23 2.34 -12.90
C GLY A 337 -6.17 1.22 -13.31
N MET A 338 -7.46 1.45 -13.16
CA MET A 338 -8.52 0.50 -13.50
C MET A 338 -9.65 1.23 -14.23
N ALA A 339 -10.17 0.65 -15.31
CA ALA A 339 -11.31 1.20 -16.04
C ALA A 339 -12.20 0.09 -16.59
N PHE A 340 -13.45 0.43 -16.92
CA PHE A 340 -14.45 -0.50 -17.41
C PHE A 340 -15.08 -0.03 -18.73
N THR A 341 -15.51 -1.00 -19.53
CA THR A 341 -16.63 -0.90 -20.48
C THR A 341 -17.71 -1.88 -20.06
N ASP A 342 -18.82 -1.96 -20.81
CA ASP A 342 -19.91 -2.90 -20.54
C ASP A 342 -19.45 -4.38 -20.46
N ASP A 343 -18.40 -4.74 -21.21
CA ASP A 343 -17.95 -6.11 -21.42
C ASP A 343 -16.46 -6.35 -21.11
N SER A 344 -15.72 -5.31 -20.71
CA SER A 344 -14.28 -5.40 -20.50
C SER A 344 -13.81 -4.64 -19.25
N PHE A 345 -12.80 -5.19 -18.59
CA PHE A 345 -12.04 -4.55 -17.53
C PHE A 345 -10.60 -4.30 -18.01
N PHE A 346 -10.12 -3.07 -17.82
CA PHE A 346 -8.79 -2.63 -18.21
C PHE A 346 -7.95 -2.35 -16.98
N LEU A 347 -6.71 -2.81 -17.00
CA LEU A 347 -5.77 -2.64 -15.90
C LEU A 347 -4.43 -2.10 -16.39
N GLY A 348 -3.97 -1.01 -15.80
CA GLY A 348 -2.60 -0.52 -15.97
C GLY A 348 -1.65 -1.22 -15.00
N ASN A 349 -0.88 -2.18 -15.49
CA ASN A 349 0.31 -2.69 -14.82
C ASN A 349 1.51 -1.79 -15.12
N THR A 350 2.61 -1.92 -14.38
CA THR A 350 3.81 -1.09 -14.63
C THR A 350 4.42 -1.30 -16.02
N GLY A 351 4.43 -2.54 -16.52
CA GLY A 351 5.03 -2.94 -17.80
C GLY A 351 4.04 -3.07 -18.95
N GLU A 352 2.74 -3.11 -18.70
CA GLU A 352 1.75 -3.35 -19.74
C GLU A 352 0.35 -2.84 -19.37
N VAL A 353 -0.54 -2.82 -20.36
CA VAL A 353 -1.98 -2.74 -20.14
C VAL A 353 -2.59 -4.10 -20.40
N LEU A 354 -3.36 -4.58 -19.43
CA LEU A 354 -4.14 -5.81 -19.52
C LEU A 354 -5.61 -5.50 -19.81
N ARG A 355 -6.24 -6.37 -20.59
CA ARG A 355 -7.68 -6.43 -20.80
C ARG A 355 -8.21 -7.78 -20.31
N PHE A 356 -9.35 -7.75 -19.65
CA PHE A 356 -10.09 -8.93 -19.23
C PHE A 356 -11.52 -8.84 -19.75
N PRO A 357 -12.14 -9.94 -20.18
CA PRO A 357 -13.59 -10.01 -20.30
C PRO A 357 -14.22 -9.71 -18.93
N TYR A 358 -15.24 -8.88 -18.91
CA TYR A 358 -15.97 -8.51 -17.70
C TYR A 358 -17.46 -8.74 -17.89
N SER A 359 -18.14 -9.13 -16.82
CA SER A 359 -19.60 -9.19 -16.77
C SER A 359 -20.10 -8.43 -15.54
N PRO A 360 -21.17 -7.61 -15.66
CA PRO A 360 -21.72 -6.89 -14.50
C PRO A 360 -22.03 -7.83 -13.33
N GLY A 361 -21.62 -7.43 -12.12
CA GLY A 361 -21.76 -8.24 -10.90
C GLY A 361 -20.69 -9.33 -10.74
N GLN A 362 -19.71 -9.41 -11.63
CA GLN A 362 -18.57 -10.31 -11.46
C GLN A 362 -17.76 -9.89 -10.23
N GLU A 363 -17.62 -10.81 -9.27
CA GLU A 363 -16.94 -10.54 -7.99
C GLU A 363 -15.45 -10.94 -7.99
N GLN A 364 -14.99 -11.62 -9.05
CA GLN A 364 -13.59 -12.01 -9.26
C GLN A 364 -13.29 -12.17 -10.75
N LEU A 365 -12.10 -11.74 -11.21
CA LEU A 365 -11.64 -11.96 -12.58
C LEU A 365 -11.27 -13.43 -12.82
N ALA A 366 -11.64 -13.93 -14.00
CA ALA A 366 -11.30 -15.27 -14.44
C ALA A 366 -10.10 -15.24 -15.42
N GLY A 367 -9.22 -16.24 -15.31
CA GLY A 367 -8.08 -16.41 -16.21
C GLY A 367 -7.02 -15.32 -16.10
N THR A 368 -6.11 -15.32 -17.07
CA THR A 368 -5.01 -14.35 -17.21
C THR A 368 -5.40 -13.23 -18.16
N GLY A 369 -5.01 -11.99 -17.87
CA GLY A 369 -5.29 -10.84 -18.71
C GLY A 369 -4.64 -10.93 -20.09
N GLU A 370 -5.35 -10.44 -21.10
CA GLU A 370 -4.80 -10.23 -22.44
C GLU A 370 -3.94 -8.97 -22.42
N ILE A 371 -2.66 -9.09 -22.78
CA ILE A 371 -1.79 -7.93 -22.97
C ILE A 371 -2.22 -7.22 -24.25
N ILE A 372 -2.76 -6.00 -24.12
CA ILE A 372 -3.16 -5.16 -25.26
C ILE A 372 -2.11 -4.08 -25.59
N ALA A 373 -1.21 -3.76 -24.67
CA ALA A 373 -0.13 -2.82 -24.93
C ALA A 373 1.10 -3.05 -24.02
N ASP A 374 2.28 -3.20 -24.63
CA ASP A 374 3.56 -3.18 -23.90
C ASP A 374 3.97 -1.73 -23.59
N LEU A 375 4.37 -1.47 -22.35
CA LEU A 375 4.79 -0.17 -21.84
C LEU A 375 6.22 -0.25 -21.30
N PRO A 376 6.96 0.87 -21.24
CA PRO A 376 8.22 0.88 -20.52
C PRO A 376 7.94 0.62 -19.04
N GLY A 377 8.45 -0.49 -18.50
CA GLY A 377 8.30 -0.89 -17.10
C GLY A 377 9.65 -1.24 -16.48
N GLU A 378 9.88 -0.80 -15.25
CA GLU A 378 11.02 -1.18 -14.41
C GLU A 378 10.51 -1.40 -12.98
N ASP A 379 11.41 -1.45 -11.99
CA ASP A 379 11.05 -1.62 -10.57
C ASP A 379 10.32 -0.40 -9.95
N PHE A 380 9.97 -0.53 -8.67
CA PHE A 380 9.20 0.45 -7.91
C PHE A 380 9.93 1.78 -7.61
N ARG A 381 11.20 1.94 -8.01
CA ARG A 381 12.04 3.10 -7.64
C ARG A 381 11.88 4.30 -8.59
N GLN A 382 11.14 4.15 -9.69
CA GLN A 382 10.88 5.21 -10.68
C GLN A 382 9.37 5.49 -10.82
N HIS A 383 8.93 6.30 -11.79
CA HIS A 383 7.49 6.48 -12.04
C HIS A 383 6.87 5.23 -12.69
N TRP A 384 6.48 4.28 -11.85
CA TRP A 384 5.98 2.96 -12.22
C TRP A 384 4.46 2.93 -12.49
N THR A 385 3.69 3.87 -11.92
CA THR A 385 2.22 3.91 -12.03
C THR A 385 1.75 4.06 -13.48
N ARG A 386 0.74 3.29 -13.88
CA ARG A 386 0.01 3.47 -15.14
C ARG A 386 -1.46 3.67 -14.85
N ASN A 387 -1.94 4.89 -15.00
CA ASN A 387 -3.37 5.12 -14.91
C ASN A 387 -4.03 4.83 -16.27
N VAL A 388 -5.26 4.34 -16.26
CA VAL A 388 -6.02 4.04 -17.49
C VAL A 388 -7.40 4.67 -17.39
N ALA A 389 -7.87 5.27 -18.49
CA ALA A 389 -9.19 5.88 -18.57
C ALA A 389 -9.83 5.56 -19.93
N VAL A 390 -11.07 5.08 -19.91
CA VAL A 390 -11.88 4.87 -21.12
C VAL A 390 -12.57 6.18 -21.48
N SER A 391 -12.58 6.54 -22.76
CA SER A 391 -13.28 7.74 -23.23
C SER A 391 -14.78 7.68 -22.95
N PRO A 392 -15.47 8.83 -22.79
CA PRO A 392 -16.91 8.84 -22.49
C PRO A 392 -17.79 8.13 -23.53
N ASP A 393 -17.32 8.02 -24.78
CA ASP A 393 -18.00 7.28 -25.86
C ASP A 393 -17.70 5.78 -25.87
N GLY A 394 -16.86 5.29 -24.95
CA GLY A 394 -16.48 3.89 -24.82
C GLY A 394 -15.60 3.35 -25.96
N GLN A 395 -14.94 4.21 -26.75
CA GLN A 395 -14.21 3.75 -27.95
C GLN A 395 -12.68 3.76 -27.80
N ARG A 396 -12.13 4.56 -26.91
CA ARG A 396 -10.69 4.79 -26.79
C ARG A 396 -10.22 4.57 -25.36
N LEU A 397 -9.02 4.04 -25.23
CA LEU A 397 -8.32 3.90 -23.95
C LEU A 397 -7.16 4.88 -23.89
N TYR A 398 -7.06 5.61 -22.79
CA TYR A 398 -5.98 6.54 -22.49
C TYR A 398 -5.14 5.99 -21.36
N VAL A 399 -3.81 6.12 -21.49
CA VAL A 399 -2.85 5.51 -20.55
C VAL A 399 -1.79 6.53 -20.17
N SER A 400 -1.63 6.76 -18.87
CA SER A 400 -0.63 7.70 -18.38
C SER A 400 0.71 7.00 -18.10
N ILE A 401 1.82 7.66 -18.47
CA ILE A 401 3.17 7.10 -18.36
C ILE A 401 4.14 8.19 -17.88
N GLY A 402 4.64 8.06 -16.66
CA GLY A 402 5.66 8.96 -16.12
C GLY A 402 7.06 8.71 -16.68
N SER A 403 7.94 9.70 -16.52
CA SER A 403 9.37 9.62 -16.82
C SER A 403 10.09 8.60 -15.93
N GLN A 404 11.21 8.09 -16.36
CA GLN A 404 12.10 7.30 -15.52
C GLN A 404 13.00 8.20 -14.66
N SER A 405 13.34 9.39 -15.14
CA SER A 405 14.30 10.29 -14.52
C SER A 405 13.65 11.58 -14.05
N ASN A 406 14.41 12.35 -13.25
CA ASN A 406 13.95 13.65 -12.80
C ASN A 406 13.87 14.67 -13.94
N VAL A 407 14.91 14.74 -14.79
CA VAL A 407 15.10 15.80 -15.80
C VAL A 407 15.86 15.35 -17.07
N ASN A 408 16.05 14.06 -17.31
CA ASN A 408 16.74 13.63 -18.53
C ASN A 408 15.74 13.48 -19.68
N GLU A 409 16.17 13.80 -20.90
CA GLU A 409 15.41 13.45 -22.10
C GLU A 409 15.26 11.94 -22.21
N GLU A 410 14.03 11.52 -22.52
CA GLU A 410 13.65 10.13 -22.65
C GLU A 410 12.82 9.95 -23.92
N PRO A 411 12.98 8.81 -24.62
CA PRO A 411 12.14 8.51 -25.76
C PRO A 411 10.69 8.28 -25.32
N LEU A 412 9.75 8.61 -26.21
CA LEU A 412 8.36 8.19 -26.06
C LEU A 412 8.29 6.65 -25.90
N PRO A 413 7.34 6.14 -25.09
CA PRO A 413 6.18 6.86 -24.56
C PRO A 413 6.36 7.38 -23.12
N ARG A 414 7.59 7.55 -22.62
CA ARG A 414 7.81 8.16 -21.30
C ARG A 414 7.33 9.63 -21.25
N ALA A 415 6.95 10.08 -20.06
CA ALA A 415 6.49 11.44 -19.79
C ALA A 415 5.32 11.91 -20.69
N SER A 416 4.29 11.08 -20.79
CA SER A 416 3.21 11.27 -21.76
C SER A 416 1.88 10.62 -21.33
N VAL A 417 0.82 10.97 -22.07
CA VAL A 417 -0.43 10.21 -22.10
C VAL A 417 -0.58 9.61 -23.50
N GLN A 418 -0.76 8.29 -23.57
CA GLN A 418 -1.02 7.55 -24.80
C GLN A 418 -2.53 7.40 -25.03
N VAL A 419 -2.93 7.20 -26.29
CA VAL A 419 -4.30 6.85 -26.68
C VAL A 419 -4.28 5.68 -27.65
N MET A 420 -5.22 4.75 -27.52
CA MET A 420 -5.36 3.55 -28.36
C MET A 420 -6.83 3.15 -28.50
N ASN A 421 -7.13 2.22 -29.40
CA ASN A 421 -8.41 1.50 -29.41
C ASN A 421 -8.47 0.53 -28.22
N LEU A 422 -9.66 0.04 -27.85
CA LEU A 422 -9.82 -0.87 -26.71
C LEU A 422 -9.13 -2.22 -26.83
N ASP A 423 -8.69 -2.61 -28.03
CA ASP A 423 -7.86 -3.80 -28.26
C ASP A 423 -6.35 -3.48 -28.32
N GLY A 424 -5.97 -2.23 -28.04
CA GLY A 424 -4.59 -1.76 -28.10
C GLY A 424 -4.11 -1.30 -29.48
N SER A 425 -4.90 -1.50 -30.54
CA SER A 425 -4.57 -1.03 -31.89
C SER A 425 -4.60 0.50 -31.99
N ASP A 426 -4.03 1.05 -33.07
CA ASP A 426 -3.93 2.49 -33.34
C ASP A 426 -3.34 3.33 -32.17
N ARG A 427 -2.41 2.72 -31.43
CA ARG A 427 -1.72 3.39 -30.33
C ARG A 427 -0.89 4.57 -30.84
N SER A 428 -1.08 5.73 -30.22
CA SER A 428 -0.30 6.94 -30.47
C SER A 428 -0.17 7.80 -29.22
N THR A 429 0.77 8.74 -29.22
CA THR A 429 0.92 9.71 -28.13
C THR A 429 -0.15 10.80 -28.26
N PHE A 430 -0.97 10.95 -27.23
CA PHE A 430 -2.00 11.99 -27.18
C PHE A 430 -1.39 13.33 -26.73
N ALA A 431 -0.68 13.35 -25.61
CA ALA A 431 0.05 14.52 -25.12
C ALA A 431 1.38 14.10 -24.49
N SER A 432 2.37 14.99 -24.47
CA SER A 432 3.74 14.68 -24.03
C SER A 432 4.39 15.83 -23.25
N GLY A 433 5.60 15.60 -22.72
CA GLY A 433 6.27 16.61 -21.88
C GLY A 433 5.63 16.77 -20.51
N LEU A 434 4.94 15.72 -20.05
CA LEU A 434 4.28 15.62 -18.75
C LEU A 434 5.16 14.73 -17.89
N ARG A 435 5.95 15.28 -16.94
CA ARG A 435 6.95 14.48 -16.19
C ARG A 435 6.35 13.22 -15.57
N ASN A 436 5.25 13.36 -14.83
CA ASN A 436 4.56 12.23 -14.23
C ASN A 436 3.05 12.53 -14.12
N PRO A 437 2.27 12.29 -15.20
CA PRO A 437 0.82 12.49 -15.22
C PRO A 437 0.15 11.32 -14.51
N VAL A 438 -0.22 11.46 -13.24
CA VAL A 438 -0.76 10.34 -12.44
C VAL A 438 -2.27 10.32 -12.48
N GLY A 439 -2.91 11.41 -12.07
CA GLY A 439 -4.36 11.55 -12.15
C GLY A 439 -4.80 11.68 -13.60
N LEU A 440 -5.92 11.04 -13.95
CA LEU A 440 -6.47 11.04 -15.29
C LEU A 440 -7.99 10.88 -15.17
N ASP A 441 -8.75 11.86 -15.66
CA ASP A 441 -10.22 11.80 -15.64
C ASP A 441 -10.82 12.69 -16.74
N PHE A 442 -12.01 12.34 -17.19
CA PHE A 442 -12.76 13.10 -18.18
C PHE A 442 -13.73 14.06 -17.49
N HIS A 443 -13.72 15.32 -17.89
CA HIS A 443 -14.68 16.29 -17.39
C HIS A 443 -16.11 15.87 -17.81
N PRO A 444 -17.06 15.76 -16.87
CA PRO A 444 -18.35 15.08 -17.10
C PRO A 444 -19.25 15.78 -18.13
N LEU A 445 -19.11 17.10 -18.30
CA LEU A 445 -19.92 17.87 -19.27
C LEU A 445 -19.25 18.04 -20.65
N THR A 446 -17.95 18.30 -20.70
CA THR A 446 -17.24 18.63 -21.94
C THR A 446 -16.63 17.39 -22.60
N GLY A 447 -16.40 16.32 -21.83
CA GLY A 447 -15.65 15.14 -22.29
C GLY A 447 -14.17 15.41 -22.53
N GLU A 448 -13.64 16.56 -22.08
CA GLU A 448 -12.22 16.87 -22.17
C GLU A 448 -11.43 16.06 -21.12
N LEU A 449 -10.27 15.54 -21.52
CA LEU A 449 -9.38 14.77 -20.65
C LEU A 449 -8.51 15.71 -19.82
N TYR A 450 -8.47 15.50 -18.51
CA TYR A 450 -7.61 16.25 -17.59
C TYR A 450 -6.62 15.35 -16.87
N THR A 451 -5.51 15.92 -16.43
CA THR A 451 -4.49 15.21 -15.67
C THR A 451 -3.89 16.06 -14.55
N THR A 452 -3.34 15.40 -13.53
CA THR A 452 -2.46 15.99 -12.53
C THR A 452 -1.01 15.55 -12.78
N VAL A 453 -0.07 16.49 -12.69
CA VAL A 453 1.34 16.23 -12.98
C VAL A 453 2.22 16.56 -11.80
N ASN A 454 3.10 15.61 -11.45
CA ASN A 454 4.15 15.81 -10.46
C ASN A 454 5.42 16.30 -11.19
N GLU A 455 5.81 17.54 -10.92
CA GLU A 455 6.90 18.22 -11.59
C GLU A 455 8.29 17.88 -11.02
N ARG A 456 9.33 18.41 -11.66
CA ARG A 456 10.73 18.07 -11.38
C ARG A 456 11.22 18.60 -10.03
N ASP A 457 12.06 17.78 -9.42
CA ASP A 457 12.74 18.05 -8.16
C ASP A 457 14.04 18.85 -8.38
N GLY A 458 14.58 19.42 -7.31
CA GLY A 458 15.96 19.93 -7.28
C GLY A 458 16.14 21.42 -7.61
N LEU A 459 15.08 22.19 -7.88
CA LEU A 459 15.22 23.63 -8.19
C LEU A 459 14.90 24.58 -7.02
N GLY A 460 14.52 24.05 -5.86
CA GLY A 460 14.21 24.80 -4.65
C GLY A 460 12.83 24.45 -4.09
N ASP A 461 12.48 25.06 -2.96
CA ASP A 461 11.25 24.74 -2.21
C ASP A 461 9.96 25.15 -2.93
N ASP A 462 10.02 26.21 -3.72
CA ASP A 462 8.85 26.82 -4.38
C ASP A 462 9.01 26.78 -5.92
N LEU A 463 9.82 25.85 -6.43
CA LEU A 463 9.99 25.57 -7.85
C LEU A 463 10.34 24.08 -8.08
N VAL A 464 9.70 23.35 -9.00
CA VAL A 464 8.66 23.77 -9.96
C VAL A 464 7.26 23.46 -9.41
N PRO A 465 6.23 24.31 -9.62
CA PRO A 465 4.85 23.97 -9.29
C PRO A 465 4.40 22.65 -9.91
N ASP A 466 3.75 21.81 -9.11
CA ASP A 466 2.92 20.74 -9.67
C ASP A 466 1.69 21.37 -10.35
N TYR A 467 0.92 20.64 -11.16
CA TYR A 467 -0.22 21.25 -11.84
C TYR A 467 -1.36 20.30 -12.19
N PHE A 468 -2.50 20.90 -12.52
CA PHE A 468 -3.67 20.29 -13.13
C PHE A 468 -3.97 20.99 -14.46
N THR A 469 -4.26 20.22 -15.51
CA THR A 469 -4.50 20.78 -16.84
C THR A 469 -5.32 19.85 -17.72
N GLY A 470 -6.11 20.43 -18.62
CA GLY A 470 -6.74 19.72 -19.73
C GLY A 470 -5.70 19.35 -20.79
N LEU A 471 -5.94 18.27 -21.52
CA LEU A 471 -5.06 17.71 -22.53
C LEU A 471 -5.69 17.78 -23.93
N SER A 472 -4.94 18.23 -24.93
CA SER A 472 -5.31 18.12 -26.34
C SER A 472 -4.31 17.27 -27.12
N ALA A 473 -4.77 16.67 -28.22
CA ALA A 473 -3.95 15.86 -29.09
C ALA A 473 -2.78 16.67 -29.68
N GLY A 474 -1.54 16.21 -29.46
CA GLY A 474 -0.30 16.81 -29.96
C GLY A 474 0.33 17.86 -29.04
N ASP A 475 -0.29 18.16 -27.90
CA ASP A 475 0.23 19.12 -26.93
C ASP A 475 1.53 18.63 -26.27
N PHE A 476 2.37 19.60 -25.92
CA PHE A 476 3.64 19.41 -25.24
C PHE A 476 3.74 20.34 -24.03
N TYR A 477 3.97 19.78 -22.83
CA TYR A 477 3.93 20.52 -21.56
C TYR A 477 5.32 20.85 -20.99
N GLY A 478 6.35 20.83 -21.86
CA GLY A 478 7.65 21.43 -21.58
C GLY A 478 8.71 20.47 -21.04
N TRP A 479 8.36 19.43 -20.29
CA TRP A 479 9.36 18.51 -19.72
C TRP A 479 10.17 17.78 -20.83
N PRO A 480 11.50 17.64 -20.70
CA PRO A 480 12.35 18.12 -19.61
C PRO A 480 12.93 19.54 -19.83
N TYR A 481 12.69 20.18 -20.97
CA TYR A 481 13.42 21.38 -21.41
C TYR A 481 12.94 22.69 -20.77
N ALA A 482 11.64 22.80 -20.53
CA ALA A 482 10.99 23.97 -19.95
C ALA A 482 9.97 23.55 -18.88
N TYR A 483 9.51 24.51 -18.08
CA TYR A 483 8.45 24.31 -17.10
C TYR A 483 7.46 25.48 -17.16
N ILE A 484 6.16 25.17 -17.12
CA ILE A 484 5.03 26.13 -17.11
C ILE A 484 4.88 26.98 -18.39
N SER A 485 5.95 27.48 -19.00
CA SER A 485 5.91 28.26 -20.25
C SER A 485 7.22 28.13 -21.03
N GLY A 486 7.18 28.41 -22.34
CA GLY A 486 8.32 28.17 -23.23
C GLY A 486 9.56 29.05 -23.01
N ASP A 487 9.40 30.17 -22.29
CA ASP A 487 10.48 31.07 -21.87
C ASP A 487 11.08 30.69 -20.51
N ARG A 488 10.48 29.74 -19.79
CA ARG A 488 10.95 29.22 -18.50
C ARG A 488 11.72 27.92 -18.68
N LEU A 489 12.98 28.08 -19.11
CA LEU A 489 13.87 26.96 -19.37
C LEU A 489 14.38 26.32 -18.07
N ASP A 490 14.48 24.98 -18.05
CA ASP A 490 15.22 24.30 -16.98
C ASP A 490 16.71 24.52 -17.20
N PRO A 491 17.44 25.17 -16.26
CA PRO A 491 18.86 25.50 -16.45
C PRO A 491 19.74 24.26 -16.65
N ARG A 492 19.28 23.07 -16.21
CA ARG A 492 19.98 21.79 -16.38
C ARG A 492 19.84 21.21 -17.79
N ARG A 493 18.98 21.80 -18.64
CA ARG A 493 18.70 21.42 -20.04
C ARG A 493 18.93 22.59 -20.99
N THR A 494 19.95 23.40 -20.68
CA THR A 494 20.37 24.52 -21.51
C THR A 494 21.85 24.42 -21.89
N GLU A 495 22.16 24.90 -23.09
CA GLU A 495 23.51 25.13 -23.58
C GLU A 495 23.66 26.61 -23.94
N ASN A 496 24.65 27.29 -23.34
CA ASN A 496 24.90 28.73 -23.54
C ASN A 496 23.64 29.60 -23.32
N GLY A 497 22.79 29.24 -22.36
CA GLY A 497 21.55 29.95 -22.03
C GLY A 497 20.38 29.69 -22.97
N ASN A 498 20.52 28.81 -23.96
CA ASN A 498 19.45 28.37 -24.84
C ASN A 498 19.03 26.95 -24.50
N SER A 499 17.76 26.60 -24.74
CA SER A 499 17.30 25.21 -24.58
C SER A 499 18.07 24.27 -25.51
N GLU A 500 18.35 23.05 -25.06
CA GLU A 500 18.83 21.96 -25.92
C GLU A 500 17.84 21.60 -27.04
N ARG A 501 16.54 21.89 -26.84
CA ARG A 501 15.46 21.71 -27.83
C ARG A 501 14.59 22.96 -27.93
N PRO A 502 15.08 24.03 -28.58
CA PRO A 502 14.34 25.28 -28.71
C PRO A 502 12.97 25.12 -29.38
N ASP A 503 12.85 24.16 -30.31
CA ASP A 503 11.62 23.83 -31.02
C ASP A 503 10.54 23.27 -30.08
N LEU A 504 10.92 22.45 -29.11
CA LEU A 504 9.99 21.89 -28.12
C LEU A 504 9.72 22.87 -26.98
N ALA A 505 10.76 23.55 -26.47
CA ALA A 505 10.60 24.57 -25.44
C ALA A 505 9.59 25.65 -25.88
N ALA A 506 9.71 26.17 -27.11
CA ALA A 506 8.80 27.17 -27.66
C ALA A 506 7.34 26.69 -27.81
N ARG A 507 7.10 25.38 -27.81
CA ARG A 507 5.76 24.76 -27.91
C ARG A 507 5.12 24.42 -26.56
N THR A 508 5.81 24.72 -25.45
CA THR A 508 5.33 24.42 -24.10
C THR A 508 3.97 25.06 -23.86
N GLN A 509 2.98 24.23 -23.58
CA GLN A 509 1.65 24.67 -23.15
C GLN A 509 1.66 25.06 -21.68
N ALA A 510 0.96 26.14 -21.36
CA ALA A 510 0.76 26.56 -19.98
C ALA A 510 -0.31 25.71 -19.30
N PRO A 511 -0.07 25.15 -18.10
CA PRO A 511 -1.09 24.44 -17.35
C PRO A 511 -2.24 25.34 -16.92
N ASP A 512 -3.45 24.79 -16.82
CA ASP A 512 -4.64 25.53 -16.38
C ASP A 512 -4.57 25.98 -14.91
N VAL A 513 -4.08 25.13 -14.01
CA VAL A 513 -4.00 25.40 -12.57
C VAL A 513 -2.65 24.95 -12.01
N LEU A 514 -1.93 25.87 -11.38
CA LEU A 514 -0.69 25.57 -10.67
C LEU A 514 -0.96 25.23 -9.21
N PHE A 515 -0.35 24.14 -8.75
CA PHE A 515 -0.34 23.70 -7.37
C PHE A 515 0.99 24.03 -6.70
N GLN A 516 0.97 24.17 -5.38
CA GLN A 516 2.19 24.41 -4.62
C GLN A 516 3.22 23.31 -4.91
N SER A 517 4.46 23.72 -5.18
CA SER A 517 5.56 22.81 -5.52
C SER A 517 5.70 21.67 -4.53
N HIS A 518 5.98 20.48 -5.07
CA HIS A 518 6.22 19.25 -4.33
C HIS A 518 5.01 18.70 -3.56
N SER A 519 3.79 19.19 -3.82
CA SER A 519 2.57 18.68 -3.16
C SER A 519 2.22 17.25 -3.56
N ALA A 520 2.79 16.79 -4.68
CA ALA A 520 2.61 15.46 -5.23
C ALA A 520 1.14 15.11 -5.49
N PRO A 521 0.46 15.80 -6.43
CA PRO A 521 -0.94 15.53 -6.76
C PRO A 521 -1.04 14.17 -7.47
N LEU A 522 -1.74 13.22 -6.87
CA LEU A 522 -1.92 11.88 -7.45
C LEU A 522 -3.35 11.68 -7.91
N GLY A 523 -4.29 11.60 -6.97
CA GLY A 523 -5.71 11.36 -7.26
C GLY A 523 -6.34 12.54 -7.98
N LEU A 524 -7.19 12.24 -8.94
CA LEU A 524 -8.02 13.19 -9.67
C LEU A 524 -9.39 12.54 -9.86
N GLN A 525 -10.45 13.25 -9.51
CA GLN A 525 -11.82 12.85 -9.76
C GLN A 525 -12.70 14.08 -9.94
N PHE A 526 -13.40 14.19 -11.06
CA PHE A 526 -14.49 15.14 -11.21
C PHE A 526 -15.70 14.71 -10.39
N TYR A 527 -16.38 15.68 -9.78
CA TYR A 527 -17.60 15.42 -9.02
C TYR A 527 -18.85 15.65 -9.87
N ASP A 528 -19.41 14.55 -10.37
CA ASP A 528 -20.66 14.52 -11.16
C ASP A 528 -21.88 14.07 -10.33
N GLY A 529 -21.68 13.81 -9.03
CA GLY A 529 -22.73 13.54 -8.07
C GLY A 529 -23.63 14.77 -7.80
N ASN A 530 -24.78 14.51 -7.17
CA ASN A 530 -25.76 15.55 -6.84
C ASN A 530 -25.95 15.78 -5.34
N THR A 531 -25.21 15.06 -4.48
CA THR A 531 -25.38 15.17 -3.02
C THR A 531 -24.54 16.30 -2.43
N PHE A 532 -23.38 16.62 -3.00
CA PHE A 532 -22.59 17.77 -2.55
C PHE A 532 -23.24 19.09 -3.03
N PRO A 533 -22.95 20.21 -2.32
CA PRO A 533 -23.39 21.55 -2.72
C PRO A 533 -23.04 21.88 -4.18
N GLU A 534 -23.87 22.69 -4.83
CA GLU A 534 -23.76 23.05 -6.25
C GLU A 534 -22.36 23.55 -6.64
N GLN A 535 -21.68 24.28 -5.76
CA GLN A 535 -20.33 24.80 -5.99
C GLN A 535 -19.27 23.72 -6.24
N TYR A 536 -19.51 22.46 -5.83
CA TYR A 536 -18.59 21.34 -6.06
C TYR A 536 -18.89 20.56 -7.34
N ARG A 537 -20.08 20.72 -7.91
CA ARG A 537 -20.53 19.94 -9.06
C ARG A 537 -19.77 20.34 -10.32
N ASN A 538 -19.35 19.33 -11.07
CA ASN A 538 -18.50 19.43 -12.26
C ASN A 538 -17.12 20.07 -12.00
N GLY A 539 -16.74 20.27 -10.74
CA GLY A 539 -15.37 20.62 -10.39
C GLY A 539 -14.52 19.37 -10.12
N ALA A 540 -13.21 19.55 -9.96
CA ALA A 540 -12.29 18.45 -9.74
C ALA A 540 -11.78 18.40 -8.30
N PHE A 541 -11.85 17.23 -7.68
CA PHE A 541 -11.12 16.93 -6.45
C PHE A 541 -9.75 16.37 -6.78
N VAL A 542 -8.74 16.81 -6.03
CA VAL A 542 -7.35 16.37 -6.20
C VAL A 542 -6.73 15.98 -4.87
N ALA A 543 -6.12 14.80 -4.80
CA ALA A 543 -5.44 14.29 -3.62
C ALA A 543 -3.95 14.63 -3.68
N PHE A 544 -3.47 15.42 -2.71
CA PHE A 544 -2.06 15.73 -2.55
C PHE A 544 -1.42 14.75 -1.57
N ARG A 545 -0.56 13.86 -2.10
CA ARG A 545 0.12 12.82 -1.31
C ARG A 545 1.14 13.39 -0.33
N GLY A 546 1.64 14.58 -0.60
CA GLY A 546 2.57 15.30 0.25
C GLY A 546 4.03 15.14 -0.12
N SER A 547 4.79 16.19 0.21
CA SER A 547 6.15 16.43 -0.26
C SER A 547 7.21 15.52 0.36
N TRP A 548 8.29 15.30 -0.38
CA TRP A 548 9.56 14.85 0.17
C TRP A 548 10.70 15.82 -0.14
N ASN A 549 10.64 16.55 -1.25
CA ASN A 549 11.69 17.46 -1.72
C ASN A 549 11.41 18.94 -1.38
N ARG A 550 11.06 19.25 -0.12
CA ARG A 550 10.80 20.61 0.36
C ARG A 550 11.19 20.77 1.83
N SER A 551 11.76 21.91 2.21
CA SER A 551 12.25 22.14 3.58
C SER A 551 11.11 22.14 4.60
N ILE A 552 10.02 22.85 4.32
CA ILE A 552 8.77 22.79 5.07
C ILE A 552 7.80 21.90 4.28
N PRO A 553 7.28 20.80 4.86
CA PRO A 553 6.40 19.91 4.12
C PRO A 553 5.10 20.59 3.67
N THR A 554 4.56 20.18 2.53
CA THR A 554 3.25 20.57 2.02
C THR A 554 2.51 19.38 1.40
N GLY A 555 1.23 19.55 1.07
CA GLY A 555 0.31 18.49 0.63
C GLY A 555 -0.40 17.81 1.81
N TYR A 556 -0.52 16.48 1.77
CA TYR A 556 -1.20 15.68 2.80
C TYR A 556 -2.67 16.09 3.01
N LYS A 557 -3.39 16.30 1.90
CA LYS A 557 -4.76 16.86 1.90
C LYS A 557 -5.52 16.56 0.62
N LEU A 558 -6.82 16.81 0.65
CA LEU A 558 -7.64 16.93 -0.56
C LEU A 558 -7.88 18.40 -0.88
N THR A 559 -7.90 18.71 -2.17
CA THR A 559 -8.18 20.04 -2.70
C THR A 559 -9.30 19.99 -3.72
N PHE A 560 -9.90 21.13 -4.00
CA PHE A 560 -10.95 21.31 -4.99
C PHE A 560 -10.56 22.38 -6.01
N VAL A 561 -10.65 22.06 -7.30
CA VAL A 561 -10.48 22.99 -8.42
C VAL A 561 -11.88 23.39 -8.91
N PRO A 562 -12.29 24.65 -8.72
CA PRO A 562 -13.56 25.14 -9.22
C PRO A 562 -13.54 25.37 -10.73
N PHE A 563 -14.69 25.12 -11.35
CA PHE A 563 -14.94 25.32 -12.78
C PHE A 563 -16.04 26.36 -12.98
N ASP A 564 -15.97 27.10 -14.09
CA ASP A 564 -17.04 27.99 -14.50
C ASP A 564 -18.16 27.26 -15.25
N SER A 565 -19.24 27.98 -15.56
CA SER A 565 -20.38 27.44 -16.30
C SER A 565 -20.07 27.02 -17.74
N SER A 566 -18.89 27.36 -18.28
CA SER A 566 -18.44 26.91 -19.60
C SER A 566 -17.62 25.61 -19.54
N GLY A 567 -17.41 25.06 -18.33
CA GLY A 567 -16.61 23.86 -18.13
C GLY A 567 -15.11 24.14 -18.17
N ARG A 568 -14.67 25.36 -17.81
CA ARG A 568 -13.24 25.71 -17.70
C ARG A 568 -12.82 25.94 -16.26
N PRO A 569 -11.61 25.50 -15.84
CA PRO A 569 -11.12 25.75 -14.50
C PRO A 569 -10.86 27.24 -14.27
N LEU A 570 -11.13 27.73 -13.06
CA LEU A 570 -10.95 29.16 -12.71
C LEU A 570 -9.48 29.58 -12.56
N GLY A 571 -8.51 28.66 -12.71
CA GLY A 571 -7.08 28.94 -12.53
C GLY A 571 -6.63 29.01 -11.06
N SER A 572 -7.42 28.47 -10.14
CA SER A 572 -7.14 28.41 -8.72
C SER A 572 -7.65 27.09 -8.11
N TYR A 573 -7.30 26.82 -6.86
CA TYR A 573 -7.79 25.67 -6.10
C TYR A 573 -8.05 26.07 -4.66
N GLN A 574 -8.72 25.20 -3.91
CA GLN A 574 -9.05 25.41 -2.51
C GLN A 574 -8.73 24.16 -1.69
N ASP A 575 -8.33 24.32 -0.44
CA ASP A 575 -8.25 23.19 0.48
C ASP A 575 -9.66 22.68 0.79
N PHE A 576 -9.86 21.36 0.71
CA PHE A 576 -11.15 20.71 0.95
C PHE A 576 -11.11 19.78 2.17
N LEU A 577 -10.04 19.01 2.36
CA LEU A 577 -9.87 18.18 3.55
C LEU A 577 -8.42 18.22 4.02
N THR A 578 -8.18 18.66 5.25
CA THR A 578 -6.84 18.74 5.87
C THR A 578 -6.81 18.05 7.24
N GLY A 579 -5.62 17.97 7.85
CA GLY A 579 -5.44 17.42 9.21
C GLY A 579 -4.47 16.24 9.30
N PHE A 580 -4.00 15.70 8.18
CA PHE A 580 -3.07 14.55 8.16
C PHE A 580 -1.64 14.90 8.61
N LEU A 581 -1.11 16.04 8.15
CA LEU A 581 0.21 16.53 8.56
C LEU A 581 0.15 17.10 9.99
N GLN A 582 0.92 16.51 10.90
CA GLN A 582 0.86 16.87 12.33
C GLN A 582 1.96 17.84 12.76
N ASN A 583 3.19 17.57 12.32
CA ASN A 583 4.34 18.41 12.61
C ASN A 583 5.07 18.71 11.32
N THR A 584 5.69 19.88 11.26
CA THR A 584 6.56 20.29 10.14
C THR A 584 8.05 20.09 10.45
N GLU A 585 8.41 19.92 11.73
CA GLU A 585 9.81 19.78 12.17
C GLU A 585 9.94 18.95 13.47
N PRO A 586 10.49 17.71 13.42
CA PRO A 586 10.64 16.90 12.21
C PRO A 586 9.25 16.57 11.62
N PRO A 587 9.12 16.45 10.29
CA PRO A 587 7.82 16.28 9.67
C PRO A 587 7.22 14.91 10.00
N THR A 588 5.96 14.92 10.44
CA THR A 588 5.20 13.69 10.74
C THR A 588 3.79 13.80 10.19
N THR A 589 3.28 12.69 9.65
CA THR A 589 1.93 12.61 9.12
C THR A 589 1.28 11.30 9.52
N TRP A 590 -0.02 11.29 9.74
CA TRP A 590 -0.79 10.06 9.91
C TRP A 590 -1.58 9.67 8.67
N GLY A 591 -1.44 10.44 7.57
CA GLY A 591 -2.01 10.07 6.28
C GLY A 591 -1.38 10.73 5.06
N ARG A 592 -1.49 10.05 3.92
CA ARG A 592 -1.00 10.39 2.59
C ARG A 592 -2.10 10.03 1.57
N PRO A 593 -3.08 10.92 1.38
CA PRO A 593 -4.16 10.70 0.43
C PRO A 593 -3.62 10.39 -0.97
N THR A 594 -4.19 9.39 -1.65
CA THR A 594 -3.70 8.95 -2.97
C THR A 594 -4.80 8.92 -4.02
N GLY A 595 -5.71 7.96 -4.00
CA GLY A 595 -6.76 7.76 -4.99
C GLY A 595 -8.06 8.44 -4.57
N LEU A 596 -8.91 8.79 -5.54
CA LEU A 596 -10.23 9.39 -5.35
C LEU A 596 -11.26 8.63 -6.19
N LEU A 597 -12.50 8.59 -5.72
CA LEU A 597 -13.63 7.98 -6.43
C LEU A 597 -14.92 8.65 -5.98
N VAL A 598 -15.79 9.03 -6.92
CA VAL A 598 -17.20 9.33 -6.60
C VAL A 598 -17.96 8.01 -6.56
N HIS A 599 -18.52 7.70 -5.41
CA HIS A 599 -19.32 6.48 -5.24
C HIS A 599 -20.78 6.73 -5.70
N PRO A 600 -21.54 5.71 -6.14
CA PRO A 600 -22.90 5.90 -6.67
C PRO A 600 -23.91 6.51 -5.70
N ASP A 601 -23.65 6.44 -4.40
CA ASP A 601 -24.43 7.15 -3.37
C ASP A 601 -24.18 8.68 -3.33
N GLY A 602 -23.27 9.17 -4.18
CA GLY A 602 -22.84 10.56 -4.30
C GLY A 602 -21.76 10.97 -3.30
N SER A 603 -21.25 10.06 -2.47
CA SER A 603 -20.12 10.32 -1.58
C SER A 603 -18.80 10.37 -2.34
N LEU A 604 -17.80 11.03 -1.77
CA LEU A 604 -16.43 11.01 -2.27
C LEU A 604 -15.60 10.06 -1.40
N LEU A 605 -15.05 9.01 -2.00
CA LEU A 605 -14.11 8.10 -1.37
C LEU A 605 -12.67 8.52 -1.68
N PHE A 606 -11.76 8.31 -0.73
CA PHE A 606 -10.34 8.46 -0.97
C PHE A 606 -9.51 7.42 -0.23
N THR A 607 -8.43 6.96 -0.86
CA THR A 607 -7.46 6.05 -0.23
C THR A 607 -6.43 6.83 0.57
N GLU A 608 -6.01 6.23 1.67
CA GLU A 608 -4.85 6.64 2.44
C GLU A 608 -3.85 5.48 2.51
N GLU A 609 -2.62 5.75 2.07
CA GLU A 609 -1.60 4.72 1.83
C GLU A 609 -0.90 4.21 3.10
N GLU A 610 -0.66 5.03 4.12
CA GLU A 610 0.23 4.66 5.23
C GLU A 610 -0.50 4.01 6.43
N ASN A 611 -1.77 4.33 6.64
CA ASN A 611 -2.68 3.78 7.64
C ASN A 611 -3.64 2.72 7.08
N GLY A 612 -3.64 2.48 5.76
CA GLY A 612 -4.33 1.32 5.17
C GLY A 612 -5.85 1.46 5.15
N ARG A 613 -6.36 2.68 4.97
CA ARG A 613 -7.80 2.99 5.02
C ARG A 613 -8.31 3.61 3.73
N ILE A 614 -9.60 3.43 3.50
CA ILE A 614 -10.42 4.25 2.62
C ILE A 614 -11.35 5.07 3.51
N TYR A 615 -11.39 6.37 3.27
CA TYR A 615 -12.31 7.27 3.95
C TYR A 615 -13.43 7.66 2.99
N ARG A 616 -14.62 7.88 3.55
CA ARG A 616 -15.80 8.36 2.84
C ARG A 616 -16.18 9.75 3.34
N ILE A 617 -16.46 10.65 2.39
CA ILE A 617 -16.90 12.01 2.65
C ILE A 617 -18.33 12.16 2.13
N GLN A 618 -19.24 12.50 3.03
CA GLN A 618 -20.66 12.67 2.73
C GLN A 618 -21.11 14.07 3.13
N TYR A 619 -22.01 14.66 2.35
CA TYR A 619 -22.69 15.90 2.71
C TYR A 619 -24.05 15.60 3.35
N ASN A 620 -24.32 16.21 4.51
CA ASN A 620 -25.54 16.04 5.30
C ASN A 620 -26.27 17.37 5.56
N GLY A 621 -25.90 18.44 4.85
CA GLY A 621 -26.34 19.82 5.08
C GLY A 621 -27.56 20.27 4.29
#